data_AF-A0A8J2T1A9-F1
#
_entry.id   AF-A0A8J2T1A9-F1
#
_cell.length_a   1.000
_cell.length_b   1.000
_cell.length_c   1.000
_cell.angle_alpha   90.00
_cell.angle_beta   90.00
_cell.angle_gamma   90.00
#
_symmetry.space_group_name_H-M   'P 1'
#
loop_
_entity.id
_entity.type
_entity.pdbx_description
1 polymer ?
#
loop_
_entity_poly.entity_id
_entity_poly.type
_entity_poly.pdbx_seq_one_letter_code
_entity_poly.pdbx_strand_id
1 'polypeptide(L)'
;PAQVPNLCISRRNSCCRSMLRAVKTQTSAVSMLRAAARRAYWGTQAWQDQALAAKRNASSTQMVSLATLQSLYSFRPGIAYVLDALYLAPTARSPAQRTMRSCRGAAFATKDAGLAPLPASRAATTTPSGTRITRTARDSGFEPLPAGAKEPSGAELNDLVRDWVDKTGAQSVVIQGEGDPLAAQDVVCETLRLAQGSGAQFRLNTLGVGATDAIFDALGLVETVSVFLPAAEASKYDELLQPREPGAFEDACAFVRRASAVSNVEVTAVDRPDVDVAAVEALATSLGAAQFRTRSWLG
;
A
#
# COMPACT_ATOMS: atom_id res chain seq x y z
N PRO A 1 30.46 -29.76 -71.24
CA PRO A 1 29.12 -29.36 -70.71
C PRO A 1 29.04 -29.66 -69.21
N ALA A 2 29.08 -28.59 -68.41
CA ALA A 2 29.30 -28.59 -66.97
C ALA A 2 28.08 -29.06 -66.15
N GLN A 3 28.35 -29.75 -65.04
CA GLN A 3 27.39 -30.06 -63.98
C GLN A 3 27.21 -28.84 -63.05
N VAL A 4 25.97 -28.50 -62.72
CA VAL A 4 25.59 -27.58 -61.64
C VAL A 4 24.72 -28.35 -60.64
N PRO A 5 25.03 -28.40 -59.33
CA PRO A 5 24.15 -29.02 -58.34
C PRO A 5 23.16 -28.01 -57.74
N ASN A 6 21.90 -28.44 -57.62
CA ASN A 6 20.85 -27.80 -56.85
C ASN A 6 21.19 -27.82 -55.35
N LEU A 7 21.48 -26.65 -54.77
CA LEU A 7 21.75 -26.52 -53.33
C LEU A 7 21.14 -25.24 -52.78
N CYS A 8 19.81 -25.19 -52.66
CA CYS A 8 19.13 -24.17 -51.87
C CYS A 8 17.68 -24.61 -51.64
N ILE A 9 17.37 -25.18 -50.46
CA ILE A 9 16.03 -25.20 -49.81
C ILE A 9 16.08 -25.85 -48.40
N SER A 10 17.12 -26.60 -48.02
CA SER A 10 17.12 -27.31 -46.71
C SER A 10 17.59 -26.50 -45.49
N ARG A 11 18.26 -25.34 -45.65
CA ARG A 11 18.85 -24.59 -44.50
C ARG A 11 17.93 -23.58 -43.82
N ARG A 12 16.76 -23.23 -44.37
CA ARG A 12 15.81 -22.30 -43.70
C ARG A 12 14.89 -22.98 -42.68
N ASN A 13 14.66 -24.29 -42.79
CA ASN A 13 13.73 -25.00 -41.90
C ASN A 13 14.34 -25.46 -40.56
N SER A 14 15.67 -25.63 -40.46
CA SER A 14 16.28 -26.04 -39.19
C SER A 14 16.46 -24.88 -38.20
N CYS A 15 16.72 -23.66 -38.70
CA CYS A 15 16.89 -22.48 -37.86
C CYS A 15 15.58 -22.04 -37.19
N CYS A 16 14.46 -22.04 -37.93
CA CYS A 16 13.13 -21.74 -37.36
C CYS A 16 12.67 -22.79 -36.34
N ARG A 17 12.94 -24.09 -36.58
CA ARG A 17 12.60 -25.16 -35.61
C ARG A 17 13.45 -25.11 -34.34
N SER A 18 14.71 -24.68 -34.45
CA SER A 18 15.61 -24.46 -33.31
C SER A 18 15.15 -23.27 -32.44
N MET A 19 14.83 -22.12 -33.05
CA MET A 19 14.29 -20.96 -32.32
C MET A 19 12.92 -21.24 -31.67
N LEU A 20 12.01 -21.94 -32.36
CA LEU A 20 10.71 -22.32 -31.78
C LEU A 20 10.84 -23.32 -30.62
N ARG A 21 11.85 -24.20 -30.63
CA ARG A 21 12.16 -25.08 -29.49
C ARG A 21 12.76 -24.29 -28.33
N ALA A 22 13.71 -23.40 -28.59
CA ALA A 22 14.36 -22.57 -27.57
C ALA A 22 13.36 -21.64 -26.85
N VAL A 23 12.45 -21.01 -27.60
CA VAL A 23 11.38 -20.18 -27.04
C VAL A 23 10.42 -21.03 -26.20
N LYS A 24 9.98 -22.20 -26.69
CA LYS A 24 9.10 -23.11 -25.91
C LYS A 24 9.76 -23.62 -24.62
N THR A 25 11.06 -23.93 -24.63
CA THR A 25 11.80 -24.31 -23.42
C THR A 25 11.96 -23.16 -22.43
N GLN A 26 12.15 -21.92 -22.89
CA GLN A 26 12.18 -20.75 -22.00
C GLN A 26 10.80 -20.43 -21.43
N THR A 27 9.72 -20.55 -22.22
CA THR A 27 8.35 -20.33 -21.70
C THR A 27 7.99 -21.40 -20.67
N SER A 28 8.44 -22.64 -20.87
CA SER A 28 8.22 -23.75 -19.93
C SER A 28 9.06 -23.61 -18.65
N ALA A 29 10.28 -23.11 -18.72
CA ALA A 29 11.11 -22.86 -17.53
C ALA A 29 10.57 -21.69 -16.69
N VAL A 30 10.11 -20.61 -17.35
CA VAL A 30 9.48 -19.47 -16.66
C VAL A 30 8.11 -19.85 -16.08
N SER A 31 7.34 -20.73 -16.74
CA SER A 31 6.08 -21.23 -16.17
C SER A 31 6.31 -22.15 -14.96
N MET A 32 7.38 -22.95 -14.97
CA MET A 32 7.76 -23.80 -13.83
C MET A 32 8.32 -22.99 -12.66
N LEU A 33 9.14 -21.96 -12.90
CA LEU A 33 9.62 -21.03 -11.87
C LEU A 33 8.48 -20.20 -11.27
N ARG A 34 7.52 -19.74 -12.10
CA ARG A 34 6.29 -19.10 -11.61
C ARG A 34 5.39 -20.07 -10.86
N ALA A 35 5.33 -21.34 -11.26
CA ALA A 35 4.58 -22.37 -10.53
C ALA A 35 5.27 -22.81 -9.22
N ALA A 36 6.60 -22.75 -9.13
CA ALA A 36 7.37 -23.03 -7.93
C ALA A 36 7.33 -21.85 -6.93
N ALA A 37 7.44 -20.61 -7.41
CA ALA A 37 7.21 -19.42 -6.61
C ALA A 37 5.75 -19.32 -6.15
N ARG A 38 4.78 -19.76 -6.99
CA ARG A 38 3.40 -19.96 -6.56
C ARG A 38 3.30 -21.12 -5.56
N ARG A 39 3.91 -22.29 -5.73
CA ARG A 39 3.80 -23.35 -4.69
C ARG A 39 4.45 -22.98 -3.35
N ALA A 40 5.51 -22.17 -3.34
CA ALA A 40 6.12 -21.66 -2.11
C ALA A 40 5.28 -20.56 -1.43
N TYR A 41 4.47 -19.82 -2.21
CA TYR A 41 3.57 -18.77 -1.72
C TYR A 41 2.14 -19.28 -1.45
N TRP A 42 1.75 -20.40 -2.08
CA TRP A 42 0.42 -21.00 -2.06
C TRP A 42 0.35 -22.25 -1.17
N GLY A 43 0.83 -22.11 0.06
CA GLY A 43 0.12 -22.72 1.18
C GLY A 43 -1.19 -21.98 1.45
N THR A 44 -1.96 -21.55 0.45
CA THR A 44 -3.01 -20.54 0.60
C THR A 44 -4.11 -20.91 1.56
N GLN A 45 -4.43 -22.20 1.71
CA GLN A 45 -5.37 -22.65 2.72
C GLN A 45 -4.76 -22.54 4.13
N ALA A 46 -3.54 -23.04 4.31
CA ALA A 46 -2.83 -22.97 5.59
C ALA A 46 -2.47 -21.53 5.99
N TRP A 47 -2.19 -20.66 5.02
CA TRP A 47 -1.97 -19.22 5.23
C TRP A 47 -3.27 -18.50 5.50
N GLN A 48 -4.37 -18.81 4.81
CA GLN A 48 -5.70 -18.26 5.14
C GLN A 48 -6.15 -18.73 6.52
N ASP A 49 -5.93 -19.98 6.87
CA ASP A 49 -6.24 -20.56 8.18
C ASP A 49 -5.32 -20.00 9.27
N GLN A 50 -4.04 -19.76 8.99
CA GLN A 50 -3.11 -19.07 9.90
C GLN A 50 -3.41 -17.57 10.01
N ALA A 51 -3.85 -16.91 8.95
CA ALA A 51 -4.28 -15.51 8.97
C ALA A 51 -5.64 -15.36 9.68
N LEU A 52 -6.53 -16.35 9.56
CA LEU A 52 -7.79 -16.43 10.31
C LEU A 52 -7.54 -16.81 11.77
N ALA A 53 -6.56 -17.67 12.06
CA ALA A 53 -6.10 -17.99 13.41
C ALA A 53 -5.37 -16.81 14.05
N ALA A 54 -4.56 -16.07 13.29
CA ALA A 54 -3.94 -14.81 13.72
C ALA A 54 -4.99 -13.72 13.93
N LYS A 55 -6.03 -13.63 13.08
CA LYS A 55 -7.20 -12.77 13.32
C LYS A 55 -8.01 -13.20 14.55
N ARG A 56 -8.14 -14.50 14.83
CA ARG A 56 -8.78 -15.05 16.04
C ARG A 56 -7.95 -14.79 17.30
N ASN A 57 -6.62 -14.89 17.22
CA ASN A 57 -5.73 -14.56 18.33
C ASN A 57 -5.58 -13.05 18.52
N ALA A 58 -5.68 -12.26 17.44
CA ALA A 58 -5.81 -10.81 17.50
C ALA A 58 -7.15 -10.35 18.08
N SER A 59 -8.13 -11.24 18.26
CA SER A 59 -9.33 -10.98 19.08
C SER A 59 -9.00 -10.84 20.58
N SER A 60 -7.78 -11.18 20.99
CA SER A 60 -7.14 -10.63 22.19
C SER A 60 -6.51 -9.27 21.85
N THR A 61 -7.30 -8.33 21.31
CA THR A 61 -6.82 -6.97 21.05
C THR A 61 -6.71 -6.28 22.41
N GLN A 62 -5.57 -6.41 23.07
CA GLN A 62 -5.18 -5.44 24.07
C GLN A 62 -5.14 -4.11 23.32
N MET A 63 -6.12 -3.23 23.56
CA MET A 63 -6.16 -1.90 22.95
C MET A 63 -4.83 -1.22 23.27
N VAL A 64 -3.94 -1.16 22.29
CA VAL A 64 -2.63 -0.58 22.52
C VAL A 64 -2.82 0.93 22.58
N SER A 65 -2.42 1.51 23.71
CA SER A 65 -2.81 2.87 24.09
C SER A 65 -1.82 3.89 23.55
N LEU A 66 -2.27 5.14 23.38
CA LEU A 66 -1.37 6.27 23.12
C LEU A 66 -0.28 6.39 24.19
N ALA A 67 -0.62 6.13 25.45
CA ALA A 67 0.35 6.13 26.55
C ALA A 67 1.46 5.10 26.35
N THR A 68 1.16 3.94 25.74
CA THR A 68 2.16 2.94 25.39
C THR A 68 3.13 3.49 24.34
N LEU A 69 2.62 4.09 23.26
CA LEU A 69 3.46 4.72 22.24
C LEU A 69 4.33 5.83 22.83
N GLN A 70 3.75 6.70 23.66
CA GLN A 70 4.46 7.80 24.33
C GLN A 70 5.51 7.33 25.34
N SER A 71 5.42 6.09 25.83
CA SER A 71 6.42 5.52 26.74
C SER A 71 7.64 4.92 26.04
N LEU A 72 7.61 4.80 24.70
CA LEU A 72 8.73 4.25 23.94
C LEU A 72 9.87 5.27 23.85
N TYR A 73 11.10 4.79 24.03
CA TYR A 73 12.29 5.65 23.99
C TYR A 73 12.52 6.25 22.60
N SER A 74 12.24 5.48 21.56
CA SER A 74 12.30 5.87 20.15
C SER A 74 11.17 6.79 19.69
N PHE A 75 10.14 7.03 20.51
CA PHE A 75 9.01 7.85 20.09
C PHE A 75 9.26 9.35 20.27
N ARG A 76 8.83 10.12 19.27
CA ARG A 76 8.58 11.56 19.40
C ARG A 76 7.29 11.97 18.68
N PRO A 77 6.69 13.12 19.01
CA PRO A 77 5.52 13.63 18.31
C PRO A 77 5.76 13.80 16.80
N GLY A 78 4.72 13.60 15.99
CA GLY A 78 4.76 13.82 14.54
C GLY A 78 5.18 12.62 13.69
N ILE A 79 5.90 11.64 14.24
CA ILE A 79 6.44 10.52 13.45
C ILE A 79 5.58 9.26 13.47
N ALA A 80 4.66 9.14 14.43
CA ALA A 80 3.79 7.97 14.54
C ALA A 80 2.52 8.24 15.37
N TYR A 81 1.53 7.36 15.20
CA TYR A 81 0.30 7.31 15.99
C TYR A 81 -0.25 5.89 16.06
N VAL A 82 -1.29 5.67 16.88
CA VAL A 82 -1.89 4.35 17.06
C VAL A 82 -3.40 4.42 16.84
N LEU A 83 -3.90 3.53 15.99
CA LEU A 83 -5.33 3.23 15.85
C LEU A 83 -5.58 1.77 16.21
N ASP A 84 -5.76 0.92 15.20
CA ASP A 84 -5.79 -0.55 15.28
C ASP A 84 -4.42 -1.19 15.00
N ALA A 85 -3.42 -0.37 14.64
CA ALA A 85 -2.04 -0.74 14.34
C ALA A 85 -1.11 0.41 14.76
N LEU A 86 0.21 0.18 14.71
CA LEU A 86 1.18 1.27 14.73
C LEU A 86 1.19 1.94 13.35
N TYR A 87 0.97 3.25 13.31
CA TYR A 87 1.04 4.04 12.09
C TYR A 87 2.31 4.87 12.08
N LEU A 88 3.11 4.75 11.03
CA LEU A 88 4.33 5.53 10.81
C LEU A 88 4.07 6.66 9.82
N ALA A 89 4.51 7.87 10.15
CA ALA A 89 4.41 9.06 9.33
C ALA A 89 5.81 9.46 8.83
N PRO A 90 6.26 8.97 7.66
CA PRO A 90 7.62 9.19 7.18
C PRO A 90 7.87 10.62 6.68
N THR A 91 6.80 11.36 6.32
CA THR A 91 6.91 12.74 5.88
C THR A 91 5.59 13.49 5.98
N ALA A 92 5.67 14.81 6.11
CA ALA A 92 4.53 15.73 5.95
C ALA A 92 4.33 16.19 4.49
N ARG A 93 5.25 15.83 3.58
CA ARG A 93 5.19 16.23 2.16
C ARG A 93 4.20 15.36 1.39
N SER A 94 3.46 15.98 0.48
CA SER A 94 2.50 15.30 -0.39
C SER A 94 2.64 15.80 -1.83
N PRO A 95 2.60 14.90 -2.83
CA PRO A 95 2.57 15.28 -4.25
C PRO A 95 1.22 15.91 -4.66
N ALA A 96 0.26 16.02 -3.75
CA ALA A 96 -1.05 16.61 -3.97
C ALA A 96 -1.45 17.59 -2.87
N GLN A 97 -2.35 18.52 -3.19
CA GLN A 97 -2.90 19.46 -2.20
C GLN A 97 -3.92 18.80 -1.29
N ARG A 98 -4.67 17.81 -1.80
CA ARG A 98 -5.64 17.04 -1.03
C ARG A 98 -5.09 15.65 -0.70
N THR A 99 -5.57 15.11 0.41
CA THR A 99 -5.27 13.76 0.89
C THR A 99 -6.47 12.85 0.68
N MET A 100 -6.27 11.53 0.76
CA MET A 100 -7.37 10.56 0.83
C MET A 100 -8.42 10.96 1.87
N ARG A 101 -7.98 11.49 3.03
CA ARG A 101 -8.88 11.96 4.09
C ARG A 101 -9.75 13.12 3.62
N SER A 102 -9.17 14.18 3.07
CA SER A 102 -9.95 15.35 2.61
C SER A 102 -10.88 15.01 1.44
N CYS A 103 -10.56 13.98 0.64
CA CYS A 103 -11.43 13.49 -0.42
C CYS A 103 -12.69 12.76 0.12
N ARG A 104 -12.82 12.54 1.44
CA ARG A 104 -14.00 11.92 2.07
C ARG A 104 -15.13 12.87 2.45
N GLY A 105 -14.96 14.18 2.25
CA GLY A 105 -16.05 15.17 2.31
C GLY A 105 -15.78 16.34 3.22
N ALA A 106 -16.73 17.27 3.28
CA ALA A 106 -16.55 18.55 4.00
C ALA A 106 -16.23 18.31 5.48
N ALA A 107 -16.82 17.27 6.07
CA ALA A 107 -16.53 16.82 7.43
C ALA A 107 -15.06 16.39 7.67
N PHE A 108 -14.29 16.15 6.60
CA PHE A 108 -12.87 15.77 6.64
C PHE A 108 -11.95 16.80 5.96
N ALA A 109 -12.49 17.88 5.40
CA ALA A 109 -11.77 18.81 4.54
C ALA A 109 -11.12 20.00 5.28
N THR A 110 -11.59 20.38 6.47
CA THR A 110 -11.08 21.56 7.19
C THR A 110 -10.02 21.18 8.24
N LYS A 111 -8.88 21.89 8.26
CA LYS A 111 -7.80 21.73 9.26
C LYS A 111 -8.29 21.96 10.70
N ASP A 112 -9.32 22.81 10.84
CA ASP A 112 -10.04 23.14 12.07
C ASP A 112 -11.43 22.51 12.17
N ALA A 113 -11.73 21.45 11.40
CA ALA A 113 -12.81 20.55 11.83
C ALA A 113 -12.32 19.89 13.12
N GLY A 114 -12.51 20.57 14.25
CA GLY A 114 -12.81 19.89 15.49
C GLY A 114 -13.80 18.81 15.10
N LEU A 115 -13.36 17.55 15.17
CA LEU A 115 -14.24 16.43 14.97
C LEU A 115 -15.38 16.70 15.94
N ALA A 116 -16.55 17.11 15.44
CA ALA A 116 -17.74 16.79 16.16
C ALA A 116 -17.63 15.27 16.29
N PRO A 117 -17.49 14.72 17.52
CA PRO A 117 -17.38 13.29 17.68
C PRO A 117 -18.54 12.70 16.87
N LEU A 118 -18.21 11.72 16.02
CA LEU A 118 -19.23 10.97 15.30
C LEU A 118 -20.33 10.68 16.32
N PRO A 119 -21.62 10.98 16.02
CA PRO A 119 -22.69 10.71 16.97
C PRO A 119 -22.52 9.28 17.45
N ALA A 120 -22.69 9.03 18.76
CA ALA A 120 -22.31 7.75 19.38
C ALA A 120 -22.89 6.52 18.65
N SER A 121 -24.01 6.69 17.95
CA SER A 121 -24.64 5.68 17.08
C SER A 121 -23.88 5.33 15.79
N ARG A 122 -22.92 6.15 15.35
CA ARG A 122 -22.10 6.00 14.13
C ARG A 122 -20.61 5.91 14.39
N ALA A 123 -20.13 6.38 15.54
CA ALA A 123 -18.76 6.13 16.02
C ALA A 123 -18.55 4.65 16.33
N ALA A 124 -19.62 3.97 16.75
CA ALA A 124 -19.66 2.58 17.14
C ALA A 124 -20.42 1.76 16.08
N THR A 125 -19.72 0.94 15.30
CA THR A 125 -20.41 -0.11 14.52
C THR A 125 -20.58 -1.33 15.43
N THR A 126 -21.79 -1.56 15.91
CA THR A 126 -22.12 -2.79 16.65
C THR A 126 -22.32 -3.92 15.65
N THR A 127 -21.37 -4.84 15.63
CA THR A 127 -21.49 -6.13 14.94
C THR A 127 -21.85 -7.21 15.96
N PRO A 128 -22.33 -8.40 15.54
CA PRO A 128 -22.48 -9.53 16.46
C PRO A 128 -21.19 -9.89 17.22
N SER A 129 -20.03 -9.50 16.68
CA SER A 129 -18.70 -9.63 17.26
C SER A 129 -18.26 -8.47 18.18
N GLY A 130 -19.11 -7.47 18.44
CA GLY A 130 -18.84 -6.36 19.35
C GLY A 130 -18.90 -4.96 18.72
N THR A 131 -18.65 -3.96 19.55
CA THR A 131 -18.76 -2.52 19.24
C THR A 131 -17.42 -1.98 18.73
N ARG A 132 -17.34 -1.59 17.45
CA ARG A 132 -16.13 -0.99 16.86
C ARG A 132 -16.18 0.53 16.94
N ILE A 133 -15.37 1.14 17.81
CA ILE A 133 -15.21 2.60 17.88
C ILE A 133 -14.23 3.08 16.81
N THR A 134 -14.67 3.95 15.90
CA THR A 134 -13.80 4.60 14.91
C THR A 134 -13.06 5.76 15.57
N ARG A 135 -11.76 5.58 15.85
CA ARG A 135 -10.85 6.65 16.29
C ARG A 135 -10.17 7.28 15.06
N THR A 136 -9.98 8.59 15.08
CA THR A 136 -9.07 9.27 14.16
C THR A 136 -7.67 9.36 14.75
N ALA A 137 -6.68 9.69 13.91
CA ALA A 137 -5.32 9.96 14.40
C ALA A 137 -5.30 11.11 15.44
N ARG A 138 -6.14 12.14 15.27
CA ARG A 138 -6.23 13.23 16.25
C ARG A 138 -6.86 12.76 17.57
N ASP A 139 -7.82 11.85 17.52
CA ASP A 139 -8.39 11.20 18.72
C ASP A 139 -7.40 10.23 19.40
N SER A 140 -6.29 9.91 18.73
CA SER A 140 -5.12 9.27 19.35
C SER A 140 -4.06 10.27 19.78
N GLY A 141 -4.38 11.56 19.92
CA GLY A 141 -3.41 12.59 20.33
C GLY A 141 -2.28 12.81 19.34
N PHE A 142 -2.45 12.42 18.07
CA PHE A 142 -1.45 12.66 17.04
C PHE A 142 -1.42 14.13 16.65
N GLU A 143 -0.25 14.73 16.84
CA GLU A 143 0.10 16.04 16.30
C GLU A 143 1.02 15.81 15.09
N PRO A 144 0.68 16.32 13.90
CA PRO A 144 1.57 16.18 12.75
C PRO A 144 2.89 16.92 12.95
N LEU A 145 3.91 16.49 12.19
CA LEU A 145 5.20 17.18 12.14
C LEU A 145 5.00 18.67 11.83
N PRO A 146 5.46 19.58 12.71
CA PRO A 146 5.37 21.02 12.46
C PRO A 146 6.10 21.40 11.17
N ALA A 147 5.63 22.45 10.50
CA ALA A 147 6.30 22.97 9.31
C ALA A 147 7.76 23.35 9.65
N GLY A 148 8.71 22.84 8.86
CA GLY A 148 10.15 23.06 9.06
C GLY A 148 10.80 22.18 10.14
N ALA A 149 10.04 21.31 10.82
CA ALA A 149 10.60 20.31 11.70
C ALA A 149 11.41 19.25 10.92
N LYS A 150 12.35 18.61 11.61
CA LYS A 150 13.18 17.56 11.03
C LYS A 150 12.35 16.30 10.74
N GLU A 151 12.28 15.93 9.47
CA GLU A 151 11.68 14.67 9.01
C GLU A 151 12.40 13.46 9.64
N PRO A 152 11.70 12.35 9.91
CA PRO A 152 12.31 11.17 10.49
C PRO A 152 13.26 10.47 9.49
N SER A 153 14.27 9.78 10.02
CA SER A 153 15.09 8.85 9.23
C SER A 153 14.48 7.45 9.22
N GLY A 154 14.90 6.59 8.30
CA GLY A 154 14.44 5.21 8.29
C GLY A 154 14.94 4.42 9.50
N ALA A 155 16.12 4.75 10.01
CA ALA A 155 16.64 4.22 11.28
C ALA A 155 15.73 4.59 12.46
N GLU A 156 15.32 5.86 12.58
CA GLU A 156 14.43 6.32 13.65
C GLU A 156 13.08 5.59 13.61
N LEU A 157 12.49 5.42 12.43
CA LEU A 157 11.24 4.66 12.29
C LEU A 157 11.42 3.17 12.57
N ASN A 158 12.57 2.57 12.19
CA ASN A 158 12.87 1.19 12.53
C ASN A 158 12.98 0.98 14.04
N ASP A 159 13.69 1.86 14.75
CA ASP A 159 13.85 1.75 16.20
C ASP A 159 12.48 1.81 16.88
N LEU A 160 11.59 2.68 16.39
CA LEU A 160 10.21 2.74 16.84
C LEU A 160 9.41 1.45 16.57
N VAL A 161 9.56 0.85 15.39
CA VAL A 161 8.93 -0.44 15.09
C VAL A 161 9.41 -1.52 16.05
N ARG A 162 10.72 -1.59 16.32
CA ARG A 162 11.30 -2.62 17.18
C ARG A 162 10.85 -2.43 18.63
N ASP A 163 10.96 -1.23 19.18
CA ASP A 163 10.48 -0.90 20.51
C ASP A 163 8.99 -1.23 20.67
N TRP A 164 8.18 -0.92 19.64
CA TRP A 164 6.77 -1.24 19.65
C TRP A 164 6.49 -2.74 19.67
N VAL A 165 7.12 -3.50 18.78
CA VAL A 165 6.92 -4.95 18.72
C VAL A 165 7.41 -5.61 20.01
N ASP A 166 8.57 -5.23 20.53
CA ASP A 166 9.13 -5.77 21.77
C ASP A 166 8.26 -5.46 22.98
N LYS A 167 7.70 -4.24 23.05
CA LYS A 167 6.88 -3.80 24.17
C LYS A 167 5.46 -4.38 24.17
N THR A 168 4.88 -4.59 22.99
CA THR A 168 3.44 -4.83 22.84
C THR A 168 3.11 -6.20 22.25
N GLY A 169 4.06 -6.83 21.56
CA GLY A 169 3.85 -8.02 20.73
C GLY A 169 3.00 -7.77 19.47
N ALA A 170 2.52 -6.55 19.23
CA ALA A 170 1.68 -6.22 18.10
C ALA A 170 2.51 -6.08 16.82
N GLN A 171 2.17 -6.88 15.80
CA GLN A 171 2.94 -6.98 14.56
C GLN A 171 2.45 -6.03 13.46
N SER A 172 1.20 -5.55 13.52
CA SER A 172 0.63 -4.74 12.44
C SER A 172 1.21 -3.33 12.44
N VAL A 173 1.88 -2.97 11.34
CA VAL A 173 2.46 -1.64 11.12
C VAL A 173 1.97 -1.07 9.79
N VAL A 174 1.50 0.18 9.79
CA VAL A 174 1.00 0.87 8.61
C VAL A 174 1.86 2.10 8.34
N ILE A 175 2.44 2.20 7.15
CA ILE A 175 3.17 3.38 6.71
C ILE A 175 2.15 4.32 6.06
N GLN A 176 1.71 5.31 6.83
CA GLN A 176 0.72 6.32 6.44
C GLN A 176 0.80 7.54 7.38
N GLY A 177 1.12 8.70 6.84
CA GLY A 177 1.19 9.97 7.57
C GLY A 177 0.15 11.00 7.14
N GLU A 178 0.44 12.27 7.43
CA GLU A 178 -0.24 13.43 6.84
C GLU A 178 0.16 13.62 5.37
N GLY A 179 1.45 13.40 5.07
CA GLY A 179 1.99 13.37 3.71
C GLY A 179 1.81 12.01 3.03
N ASP A 180 2.43 11.87 1.86
CA ASP A 180 2.49 10.61 1.12
C ASP A 180 3.83 9.90 1.35
N PRO A 181 3.85 8.61 1.69
CA PRO A 181 5.11 7.87 1.88
C PRO A 181 6.05 7.89 0.67
N LEU A 182 5.53 7.98 -0.57
CA LEU A 182 6.37 8.05 -1.76
C LEU A 182 7.08 9.41 -1.92
N ALA A 183 6.73 10.42 -1.14
CA ALA A 183 7.53 11.65 -1.06
C ALA A 183 8.82 11.46 -0.23
N ALA A 184 8.93 10.36 0.54
CA ALA A 184 10.11 9.99 1.34
C ALA A 184 10.47 8.51 1.14
N GLN A 185 10.59 8.09 -0.13
CA GLN A 185 10.86 6.69 -0.50
C GLN A 185 12.15 6.15 0.11
N ASP A 186 13.19 6.97 0.23
CA ASP A 186 14.45 6.62 0.88
C ASP A 186 14.24 6.22 2.35
N VAL A 187 13.47 7.00 3.09
CA VAL A 187 13.07 6.71 4.48
C VAL A 187 12.26 5.42 4.56
N VAL A 188 11.29 5.24 3.66
CA VAL A 188 10.43 4.03 3.61
C VAL A 188 11.28 2.79 3.31
N CYS A 189 12.12 2.83 2.29
CA CYS A 189 13.02 1.73 1.90
C CYS A 189 13.98 1.38 3.04
N GLU A 190 14.60 2.38 3.68
CA GLU A 190 15.49 2.16 4.80
C GLU A 190 14.76 1.54 6.00
N THR A 191 13.57 2.06 6.35
CA THR A 191 12.74 1.52 7.45
C THR A 191 12.44 0.04 7.22
N LEU A 192 11.93 -0.31 6.04
CA LEU A 192 11.54 -1.69 5.70
C LEU A 192 12.74 -2.63 5.73
N ARG A 193 13.88 -2.20 5.18
CA ARG A 193 15.13 -2.97 5.18
C ARG A 193 15.66 -3.20 6.60
N LEU A 194 15.68 -2.18 7.44
CA LEU A 194 16.18 -2.29 8.81
C LEU A 194 15.23 -3.08 9.71
N ALA A 195 13.92 -2.98 9.49
CA ALA A 195 12.91 -3.67 10.29
C ALA A 195 12.77 -5.17 9.94
N GLN A 196 13.54 -5.69 8.98
CA GLN A 196 13.57 -7.12 8.70
C GLN A 196 13.93 -7.91 9.98
N GLY A 197 13.20 -9.01 10.21
CA GLY A 197 13.37 -9.83 11.41
C GLY A 197 12.80 -9.24 12.71
N SER A 198 12.14 -8.07 12.67
CA SER A 198 11.41 -7.53 13.84
C SER A 198 10.12 -8.30 14.16
N GLY A 199 9.58 -9.06 13.21
CA GLY A 199 8.26 -9.67 13.31
C GLY A 199 7.11 -8.74 12.90
N ALA A 200 7.40 -7.48 12.53
CA ALA A 200 6.42 -6.56 12.00
C ALA A 200 5.89 -6.99 10.62
N GLN A 201 4.60 -6.77 10.40
CA GLN A 201 3.89 -6.97 9.13
C GLN A 201 3.47 -5.59 8.62
N PHE A 202 4.08 -5.18 7.50
CA PHE A 202 3.92 -3.84 6.97
C PHE A 202 2.78 -3.74 5.96
N ARG A 203 2.03 -2.65 6.05
CA ARG A 203 1.14 -2.14 5.00
C ARG A 203 1.61 -0.75 4.58
N LEU A 204 1.65 -0.47 3.28
CA LEU A 204 1.95 0.86 2.74
C LEU A 204 0.67 1.48 2.21
N ASN A 205 0.34 2.71 2.61
CA ASN A 205 -0.79 3.45 2.04
C ASN A 205 -0.27 4.69 1.29
N THR A 206 -0.60 4.83 0.02
CA THR A 206 -0.04 5.89 -0.84
C THR A 206 -1.02 6.36 -1.92
N LEU A 207 -0.76 7.52 -2.49
CA LEU A 207 -1.34 8.06 -3.71
C LEU A 207 -0.74 7.42 -4.98
N GLY A 208 0.42 6.77 -4.89
CA GLY A 208 1.07 6.11 -6.03
C GLY A 208 1.81 7.06 -6.98
N VAL A 209 2.09 8.30 -6.57
CA VAL A 209 2.68 9.34 -7.43
C VAL A 209 4.18 9.51 -7.14
N GLY A 210 5.00 9.68 -8.19
CA GLY A 210 6.43 9.98 -8.05
C GLY A 210 7.32 8.80 -7.63
N ALA A 211 6.86 7.55 -7.81
CA ALA A 211 7.63 6.36 -7.47
C ALA A 211 8.89 6.21 -8.33
N THR A 212 10.00 5.89 -7.68
CA THR A 212 11.28 5.54 -8.30
C THR A 212 11.44 4.03 -8.35
N ASP A 213 12.44 3.52 -9.08
CA ASP A 213 12.65 2.06 -9.15
C ASP A 213 12.99 1.43 -7.79
N ALA A 214 13.66 2.18 -6.91
CA ALA A 214 14.10 1.69 -5.60
C ALA A 214 12.93 1.26 -4.69
N ILE A 215 11.76 1.91 -4.78
CA ILE A 215 10.63 1.53 -3.91
C ILE A 215 10.11 0.14 -4.24
N PHE A 216 10.14 -0.27 -5.52
CA PHE A 216 9.56 -1.55 -5.95
C PHE A 216 10.32 -2.75 -5.41
N ASP A 217 11.63 -2.63 -5.19
CA ASP A 217 12.41 -3.65 -4.51
C ASP A 217 11.99 -3.79 -3.03
N ALA A 218 11.71 -2.65 -2.37
CA ALA A 218 11.26 -2.64 -0.98
C ALA A 218 9.80 -3.12 -0.81
N LEU A 219 8.94 -3.00 -1.84
CA LEU A 219 7.54 -3.46 -1.78
C LEU A 219 7.43 -4.97 -1.54
N GLY A 220 8.46 -5.76 -1.88
CA GLY A 220 8.52 -7.19 -1.55
C GLY A 220 8.57 -7.48 -0.04
N LEU A 221 8.85 -6.47 0.80
CA LEU A 221 8.85 -6.55 2.26
C LEU A 221 7.51 -6.12 2.89
N VAL A 222 6.56 -5.70 2.07
CA VAL A 222 5.25 -5.19 2.50
C VAL A 222 4.18 -6.23 2.17
N GLU A 223 3.32 -6.55 3.14
CA GLU A 223 2.24 -7.52 2.96
C GLU A 223 1.14 -6.97 2.03
N THR A 224 0.83 -5.68 2.14
CA THR A 224 -0.17 -5.04 1.28
C THR A 224 0.20 -3.60 0.97
N VAL A 225 0.08 -3.24 -0.31
CA VAL A 225 0.18 -1.86 -0.78
C VAL A 225 -1.23 -1.37 -1.09
N SER A 226 -1.71 -0.39 -0.32
CA SER A 226 -2.96 0.29 -0.59
C SER A 226 -2.72 1.56 -1.39
N VAL A 227 -3.31 1.64 -2.58
CA VAL A 227 -3.22 2.82 -3.44
C VAL A 227 -4.55 3.54 -3.46
N PHE A 228 -4.57 4.84 -3.18
CA PHE A 228 -5.77 5.65 -3.30
C PHE A 228 -5.92 6.18 -4.73
N LEU A 229 -6.96 5.72 -5.42
CA LEU A 229 -7.30 6.14 -6.78
C LEU A 229 -8.71 6.75 -6.76
N PRO A 230 -8.86 8.09 -6.68
CA PRO A 230 -10.15 8.73 -6.45
C PRO A 230 -11.07 8.75 -7.68
N ALA A 231 -10.57 8.48 -8.89
CA ALA A 231 -11.34 8.54 -10.13
C ALA A 231 -10.76 7.62 -11.22
N ALA A 232 -11.55 7.35 -12.26
CA ALA A 232 -11.17 6.50 -13.39
C ALA A 232 -10.60 7.30 -14.58
N GLU A 233 -10.67 8.63 -14.54
CA GLU A 233 -10.10 9.51 -15.56
C GLU A 233 -9.28 10.66 -14.96
N ALA A 234 -8.29 11.13 -15.72
CA ALA A 234 -7.34 12.16 -15.31
C ALA A 234 -8.02 13.47 -14.87
N SER A 235 -9.01 13.95 -15.63
CA SER A 235 -9.70 15.22 -15.31
C SER A 235 -10.36 15.18 -13.92
N LYS A 236 -11.06 14.09 -13.59
CA LYS A 236 -11.72 13.94 -12.29
C LYS A 236 -10.73 13.64 -11.19
N TYR A 237 -9.66 12.90 -11.48
CA TYR A 237 -8.55 12.68 -10.56
C TYR A 237 -7.90 14.01 -10.15
N ASP A 238 -7.61 14.89 -11.11
CA ASP A 238 -6.99 16.20 -10.87
C ASP A 238 -7.92 17.12 -10.08
N GLU A 239 -9.23 17.12 -10.39
CA GLU A 239 -10.23 17.86 -9.64
C GLU A 239 -10.29 17.42 -8.16
N LEU A 240 -10.31 16.11 -7.93
CA LEU A 240 -10.50 15.54 -6.60
C LEU A 240 -9.25 15.62 -5.74
N LEU A 241 -8.08 15.33 -6.30
CA LEU A 241 -6.82 15.21 -5.56
C LEU A 241 -5.98 16.49 -5.62
N GLN A 242 -6.15 17.31 -6.65
CA GLN A 242 -5.35 18.51 -6.91
C GLN A 242 -3.84 18.22 -6.83
N PRO A 243 -3.30 17.37 -7.72
CA PRO A 243 -1.87 17.11 -7.80
C PRO A 243 -1.06 18.39 -8.00
N ARG A 244 0.18 18.39 -7.50
CA ARG A 244 1.10 19.51 -7.65
C ARG A 244 1.76 19.55 -9.03
N GLU A 245 1.94 18.37 -9.62
CA GLU A 245 2.56 18.19 -10.92
C GLU A 245 1.56 17.51 -11.89
N PRO A 246 1.62 17.82 -13.20
CA PRO A 246 0.82 17.14 -14.21
C PRO A 246 1.24 15.67 -14.36
N GLY A 247 0.33 14.83 -14.87
CA GLY A 247 0.61 13.41 -15.12
C GLY A 247 0.47 12.49 -13.89
N ALA A 248 0.00 13.02 -12.76
CA ALA A 248 -0.12 12.27 -11.51
C ALA A 248 -1.12 11.10 -11.59
N PHE A 249 -2.14 11.18 -12.45
CA PHE A 249 -3.06 10.08 -12.70
C PHE A 249 -2.36 8.91 -13.41
N GLU A 250 -1.59 9.21 -14.45
CA GLU A 250 -0.79 8.24 -15.20
C GLU A 250 0.27 7.59 -14.31
N ASP A 251 0.94 8.38 -13.47
CA ASP A 251 1.90 7.91 -12.47
C ASP A 251 1.24 6.93 -11.49
N ALA A 252 0.09 7.28 -10.92
CA ALA A 252 -0.65 6.41 -10.02
C ALA A 252 -1.05 5.09 -10.70
N CYS A 253 -1.53 5.16 -11.95
CA CYS A 253 -1.87 3.97 -12.73
C CYS A 253 -0.62 3.10 -13.03
N ALA A 254 0.50 3.73 -13.38
CA ALA A 254 1.77 3.03 -13.61
C ALA A 254 2.29 2.37 -12.33
N PHE A 255 2.17 3.06 -11.19
CA PHE A 255 2.52 2.52 -9.89
C PHE A 255 1.70 1.28 -9.55
N VAL A 256 0.37 1.31 -9.67
CA VAL A 256 -0.49 0.14 -9.42
C VAL A 256 -0.05 -1.04 -10.28
N ARG A 257 0.18 -0.80 -11.59
CA ARG A 257 0.61 -1.86 -12.51
C ARG A 257 1.93 -2.50 -12.12
N ARG A 258 2.92 -1.69 -11.75
CA ARG A 258 4.26 -2.17 -11.35
C ARG A 258 4.23 -2.82 -9.97
N ALA A 259 3.57 -2.21 -8.99
CA ALA A 259 3.45 -2.73 -7.63
C ALA A 259 2.73 -4.09 -7.60
N SER A 260 1.70 -4.27 -8.44
CA SER A 260 0.95 -5.53 -8.54
C SER A 260 1.78 -6.71 -9.05
N ALA A 261 2.93 -6.44 -9.68
CA ALA A 261 3.86 -7.48 -10.10
C ALA A 261 4.74 -8.02 -8.95
N VAL A 262 4.86 -7.29 -7.84
CA VAL A 262 5.81 -7.58 -6.75
C VAL A 262 5.18 -7.66 -5.36
N SER A 263 3.95 -7.15 -5.17
CA SER A 263 3.24 -7.15 -3.88
C SER A 263 1.72 -7.28 -4.09
N ASN A 264 0.99 -7.57 -3.00
CA ASN A 264 -0.45 -7.59 -2.99
C ASN A 264 -0.99 -6.15 -2.98
N VAL A 265 -1.61 -5.72 -4.07
CA VAL A 265 -2.13 -4.35 -4.22
C VAL A 265 -3.63 -4.30 -3.98
N GLU A 266 -4.05 -3.43 -3.07
CA GLU A 266 -5.43 -3.02 -2.86
C GLU A 266 -5.63 -1.59 -3.38
N VAL A 267 -6.49 -1.38 -4.37
CA VAL A 267 -6.88 -0.02 -4.76
C VAL A 267 -8.09 0.42 -3.93
N THR A 268 -8.07 1.69 -3.51
CA THR A 268 -9.16 2.27 -2.73
C THR A 268 -9.69 3.53 -3.38
N ALA A 269 -11.00 3.73 -3.29
CA ALA A 269 -11.70 4.93 -3.73
C ALA A 269 -12.69 5.40 -2.65
N VAL A 270 -13.18 6.63 -2.76
CA VAL A 270 -14.29 7.10 -1.91
C VAL A 270 -15.60 6.91 -2.68
N ASP A 271 -16.59 6.33 -2.01
CA ASP A 271 -17.93 6.13 -2.55
C ASP A 271 -18.72 7.45 -2.56
N ARG A 272 -18.44 8.31 -3.55
CA ARG A 272 -19.01 9.65 -3.66
C ARG A 272 -20.07 9.71 -4.76
N PRO A 273 -21.10 10.57 -4.62
CA PRO A 273 -22.12 10.74 -5.66
C PRO A 273 -21.57 11.22 -7.02
N ASP A 274 -20.45 11.94 -7.01
CA ASP A 274 -19.83 12.52 -8.19
C ASP A 274 -18.73 11.65 -8.81
N VAL A 275 -18.60 10.38 -8.39
CA VAL A 275 -17.58 9.43 -8.87
C VAL A 275 -18.24 8.12 -9.31
N ASP A 276 -17.94 7.67 -10.53
CA ASP A 276 -18.29 6.31 -10.96
C ASP A 276 -17.33 5.28 -10.35
N VAL A 277 -17.67 4.81 -9.15
CA VAL A 277 -16.86 3.84 -8.39
C VAL A 277 -16.68 2.52 -9.15
N ALA A 278 -17.67 2.11 -9.93
CA ALA A 278 -17.60 0.88 -10.72
C ALA A 278 -16.55 1.01 -11.84
N ALA A 279 -16.47 2.19 -12.48
CA ALA A 279 -15.40 2.49 -13.42
C ALA A 279 -14.02 2.49 -12.76
N VAL A 280 -13.89 2.99 -11.52
CA VAL A 280 -12.62 2.94 -10.78
C VAL A 280 -12.22 1.51 -10.46
N GLU A 281 -13.17 0.67 -10.03
CA GLU A 281 -12.92 -0.76 -9.76
C GLU A 281 -12.49 -1.51 -11.03
N ALA A 282 -13.15 -1.25 -12.16
CA ALA A 282 -12.79 -1.82 -13.46
C ALA A 282 -11.38 -1.40 -13.88
N LEU A 283 -11.04 -0.11 -13.73
CA LEU A 283 -9.70 0.39 -13.98
C LEU A 283 -8.67 -0.30 -13.06
N ALA A 284 -8.90 -0.32 -11.75
CA ALA A 284 -8.02 -0.97 -10.78
C ALA A 284 -7.74 -2.44 -11.13
N THR A 285 -8.79 -3.18 -11.49
CA THR A 285 -8.69 -4.57 -11.93
C THR A 285 -7.86 -4.69 -13.20
N SER A 286 -8.08 -3.82 -14.19
CA SER A 286 -7.31 -3.80 -15.44
C SER A 286 -5.82 -3.47 -15.25
N LEU A 287 -5.50 -2.73 -14.19
CA LEU A 287 -4.12 -2.41 -13.80
C LEU A 287 -3.44 -3.55 -13.05
N GLY A 288 -4.19 -4.58 -12.62
CA GLY A 288 -3.68 -5.77 -11.95
C GLY A 288 -3.84 -5.76 -10.43
N ALA A 289 -4.59 -4.81 -9.85
CA ALA A 289 -4.88 -4.80 -8.43
C ALA A 289 -5.58 -6.11 -8.00
N ALA A 290 -5.16 -6.68 -6.88
CA ALA A 290 -5.73 -7.92 -6.36
C ALA A 290 -7.07 -7.69 -5.62
N GLN A 291 -7.25 -6.47 -5.09
CA GLN A 291 -8.42 -6.09 -4.31
C GLN A 291 -8.84 -4.66 -4.63
N PHE A 292 -10.14 -4.41 -4.53
CA PHE A 292 -10.72 -3.07 -4.55
C PHE A 292 -11.55 -2.86 -3.28
N ARG A 293 -11.46 -1.68 -2.68
CA ARG A 293 -12.25 -1.32 -1.50
C ARG A 293 -12.71 0.13 -1.54
N THR A 294 -13.99 0.33 -1.26
CA THR A 294 -14.55 1.66 -1.10
C THR A 294 -14.43 2.18 0.34
N ARG A 295 -14.34 3.50 0.47
CA ARG A 295 -14.43 4.24 1.73
C ARG A 295 -15.68 5.09 1.71
N SER A 296 -16.40 5.15 2.82
CA SER A 296 -17.63 5.96 2.89
C SER A 296 -17.33 7.44 2.69
N TRP A 297 -18.12 8.08 1.83
CA TRP A 297 -18.25 9.53 1.72
C TRP A 297 -19.06 10.08 2.90
N LEU A 298 -18.60 11.20 3.43
CA LEU A 298 -19.18 11.92 4.56
C LEU A 298 -19.25 13.40 4.17
N GLY A 299 -20.25 13.69 3.32
CA GLY A 299 -20.58 15.01 2.79
C GLY A 299 -20.98 16.01 3.86
#